data_AF-A0A7X5CAK3-F1
#
_entry.id   AF-A0A7X5CAK3-F1
#
_cell.length_a   1.000
_cell.length_b   1.000
_cell.length_c   1.000
_cell.angle_alpha   90.00
_cell.angle_beta   90.00
_cell.angle_gamma   90.00
#
_symmetry.space_group_name_H-M   'P 1'
#
loop_
_entity.id
_entity.type
_entity.pdbx_description
1 polymer ?
#
loop_
_entity_poly.entity_id
_entity_poly.type
_entity_poly.pdbx_seq_one_letter_code
_entity_poly.pdbx_strand_id
1 'polypeptide(L)'
;MEETMDNFLDLAGIPLLLFVILVYYAIRLWLTGDSTIIRGKDKGPLKDEKMYVKQAAGLMLFLAVATLVMTALLFWNVKVAIAEIVICILVLGIMWKRMNEKYGGRG
;
A
#
# COMPACT_ATOMS: atom_id res chain seq x y z
N MET A 1 3.10 31.64 -11.81
CA MET A 1 3.90 30.42 -11.54
C MET A 1 3.71 29.95 -10.10
N GLU A 2 3.32 30.82 -9.16
CA GLU A 2 2.85 30.42 -7.81
C GLU A 2 1.53 29.63 -7.85
N GLU A 3 0.49 30.14 -8.54
CA GLU A 3 -0.84 29.48 -8.50
C GLU A 3 -0.86 28.03 -9.02
N THR A 4 -0.02 27.68 -9.98
CA THR A 4 0.06 26.30 -10.50
C THR A 4 0.75 25.36 -9.52
N MET A 5 1.66 25.87 -8.70
CA MET A 5 2.43 25.09 -7.73
C MET A 5 1.61 24.83 -6.46
N ASP A 6 0.81 25.79 -6.02
CA ASP A 6 -0.13 25.62 -4.91
C ASP A 6 -1.20 24.57 -5.25
N ASN A 7 -1.78 24.64 -6.45
CA ASN A 7 -2.71 23.62 -6.94
C ASN A 7 -2.08 22.23 -7.09
N PHE A 8 -0.78 22.16 -7.42
CA PHE A 8 -0.05 20.90 -7.51
C PHE A 8 0.21 20.32 -6.12
N LEU A 9 0.60 21.14 -5.15
CA LEU A 9 0.88 20.70 -3.78
C LEU A 9 -0.39 20.31 -3.02
N ASP A 10 -1.52 20.97 -3.26
CA ASP A 10 -2.83 20.54 -2.73
C ASP A 10 -3.31 19.23 -3.35
N LEU A 11 -3.11 19.04 -4.66
CA LEU A 11 -3.55 17.83 -5.36
C LEU A 11 -2.62 16.63 -5.12
N ALA A 12 -1.32 16.85 -5.12
CA ALA A 12 -0.30 15.80 -5.01
C ALA A 12 0.20 15.59 -3.58
N GLY A 13 -0.04 16.53 -2.66
CA GLY A 13 0.50 16.50 -1.30
C GLY A 13 0.03 15.29 -0.49
N ILE A 14 -1.27 14.97 -0.57
CA ILE A 14 -1.84 13.80 0.12
C ILE A 14 -1.27 12.48 -0.45
N PRO A 15 -1.30 12.22 -1.77
CA PRO A 15 -0.70 11.00 -2.31
C PRO A 15 0.80 10.90 -2.06
N LEU A 16 1.54 12.00 -2.09
CA LEU A 16 2.99 12.03 -1.82
C LEU A 16 3.29 11.70 -0.35
N LEU A 17 2.52 12.25 0.60
CA LEU A 17 2.63 11.89 2.01
C LEU A 17 2.33 10.42 2.24
N LEU A 18 1.25 9.91 1.63
CA LEU A 18 0.91 8.48 1.67
C LEU A 18 2.04 7.61 1.11
N PHE A 19 2.66 8.01 0.01
CA PHE A 19 3.81 7.32 -0.57
C PHE A 19 4.96 7.21 0.44
N VAL A 20 5.40 8.32 1.03
CA VAL A 20 6.50 8.34 2.01
C VAL A 20 6.16 7.49 3.23
N ILE A 21 4.94 7.60 3.75
CA ILE A 21 4.46 6.82 4.90
C ILE A 21 4.46 5.32 4.57
N LEU A 22 3.92 4.92 3.42
CA LEU A 22 3.84 3.51 3.01
C LEU A 22 5.22 2.90 2.80
N VAL A 23 6.14 3.62 2.15
CA VAL A 23 7.53 3.16 1.96
C VAL A 23 8.24 3.03 3.31
N TYR A 24 8.10 4.03 4.19
CA TYR A 24 8.67 3.96 5.54
C TYR A 24 8.15 2.76 6.33
N TYR A 25 6.83 2.53 6.33
CA TYR A 25 6.25 1.38 7.00
C TYR A 25 6.64 0.05 6.36
N ALA A 26 6.74 -0.03 5.03
CA ALA A 26 7.19 -1.23 4.35
C ALA A 26 8.64 -1.60 4.71
N ILE A 27 9.55 -0.60 4.73
CA ILE A 27 10.94 -0.79 5.13
C ILE A 27 11.02 -1.16 6.61
N ARG A 28 10.32 -0.43 7.48
CA ARG A 28 10.27 -0.71 8.92
C ARG A 28 9.75 -2.11 9.18
N LEU A 29 8.68 -2.51 8.51
CA LEU A 29 8.09 -3.84 8.63
C LEU A 29 9.07 -4.92 8.15
N TRP A 30 9.79 -4.67 7.05
CA TRP A 30 10.80 -5.59 6.54
C TRP A 30 11.99 -5.75 7.49
N LEU A 31 12.41 -4.68 8.17
CA LEU A 31 13.51 -4.69 9.13
C LEU A 31 13.12 -5.26 10.50
N THR A 32 12.00 -4.82 11.08
CA THR A 32 11.57 -5.24 12.42
C THR A 32 10.96 -6.64 12.40
N GLY A 33 10.37 -7.07 11.28
CA GLY A 33 9.73 -8.38 11.19
C GLY A 33 8.47 -8.50 12.07
N ASP A 34 8.00 -7.39 12.64
CA ASP A 34 6.92 -7.39 13.62
C ASP A 34 5.57 -7.39 12.91
N SER A 35 4.95 -8.56 12.89
CA SER A 35 3.64 -8.76 12.27
C SER A 35 2.51 -8.02 12.99
N THR A 36 2.73 -7.58 14.24
CA THR A 36 1.74 -6.84 15.03
C THR A 36 1.45 -5.43 14.49
N ILE A 37 2.32 -4.92 13.61
CA ILE A 37 2.11 -3.64 12.90
C ILE A 37 0.93 -3.75 11.91
N ILE A 38 0.64 -4.94 11.39
CA ILE A 38 -0.37 -5.17 10.35
C ILE A 38 -1.54 -5.97 10.89
N ARG A 39 -1.26 -6.96 11.74
CA ARG A 39 -2.27 -7.72 12.48
C ARG A 39 -2.36 -7.13 13.87
N GLY A 40 -3.52 -6.63 14.27
CA GLY A 40 -3.71 -6.21 15.66
C GLY A 40 -3.25 -7.29 16.64
N LYS A 41 -2.74 -6.87 17.81
CA LYS A 41 -2.12 -7.71 18.86
C LYS A 41 -2.95 -8.93 19.33
N ASP A 42 -4.22 -9.00 18.93
CA ASP A 42 -5.22 -9.94 19.42
C ASP A 42 -5.46 -11.14 18.47
N LYS A 43 -4.77 -11.23 17.33
CA LYS A 43 -4.99 -12.33 16.37
C LYS A 43 -3.97 -13.46 16.59
N GLY A 44 -4.44 -14.71 16.60
CA GLY A 44 -3.68 -15.94 16.91
C GLY A 44 -2.38 -16.16 16.12
N PRO A 45 -1.59 -17.21 16.43
CA PRO A 45 -0.24 -17.37 15.89
C PRO A 45 -0.24 -17.49 14.36
N LEU A 46 0.59 -16.71 13.68
CA LEU A 46 0.81 -16.82 12.23
C LEU A 46 1.49 -18.15 11.90
N LYS A 47 1.13 -18.74 10.76
CA LYS A 47 1.77 -20.00 10.31
C LYS A 47 3.24 -19.78 9.98
N ASP A 48 3.54 -18.68 9.29
CA ASP A 48 4.90 -18.25 8.95
C ASP A 48 5.00 -16.71 9.02
N GLU A 49 5.38 -16.20 10.20
CA GLU A 49 5.42 -14.76 10.48
C GLU A 49 6.33 -13.99 9.52
N LYS A 50 7.55 -14.49 9.28
CA LYS A 50 8.53 -13.83 8.39
C LYS A 50 8.04 -13.70 6.94
N MET A 51 7.35 -14.73 6.43
CA MET A 51 6.82 -14.71 5.07
C MET A 51 5.59 -13.79 4.96
N TYR A 52 4.72 -13.81 5.98
CA TYR A 52 3.56 -12.92 6.06
C TYR A 52 3.99 -11.45 6.04
N VAL A 53 4.94 -11.08 6.89
CA VAL A 53 5.51 -9.73 6.97
C VAL A 53 6.14 -9.33 5.64
N LYS A 54 6.91 -10.22 5.00
CA LYS A 54 7.54 -9.93 3.71
C LYS A 54 6.51 -9.71 2.59
N GLN A 55 5.44 -10.50 2.54
CA GLN A 55 4.37 -10.29 1.56
C GLN A 55 3.57 -9.02 1.84
N ALA A 56 3.29 -8.73 3.10
CA ALA A 56 2.57 -7.53 3.48
C ALA A 56 3.40 -6.25 3.24
N ALA A 57 4.71 -6.28 3.47
CA ALA A 57 5.63 -5.23 3.07
C ALA A 57 5.64 -5.03 1.55
N GLY A 58 5.65 -6.13 0.78
CA GLY A 58 5.50 -6.07 -0.68
C GLY A 58 4.16 -5.47 -1.12
N LEU A 59 3.08 -5.74 -0.38
CA LEU A 59 1.76 -5.16 -0.63
C LEU A 59 1.71 -3.66 -0.34
N MET A 60 2.35 -3.21 0.74
CA MET A 60 2.52 -1.79 1.07
C MET A 60 3.34 -1.05 0.00
N LEU A 61 4.41 -1.66 -0.50
CA LEU A 61 5.19 -1.10 -1.62
C LEU A 61 4.37 -1.04 -2.91
N PHE A 62 3.58 -2.06 -3.21
CA PHE A 62 2.67 -2.03 -4.36
C PHE A 62 1.67 -0.88 -4.25
N LEU A 63 1.08 -0.68 -3.07
CA LEU A 63 0.17 0.43 -2.82
C LEU A 63 0.88 1.79 -2.99
N ALA A 64 2.12 1.92 -2.51
CA ALA A 64 2.92 3.14 -2.66
C ALA A 64 3.19 3.45 -4.14
N VAL A 65 3.59 2.45 -4.93
CA VAL A 65 3.79 2.63 -6.37
C VAL A 65 2.47 2.99 -7.06
N ALA A 66 1.36 2.34 -6.68
CA ALA A 66 0.04 2.64 -7.22
C ALA A 66 -0.40 4.09 -6.94
N THR A 67 -0.14 4.65 -5.75
CA THR A 67 -0.43 6.07 -5.48
C THR A 67 0.42 7.01 -6.33
N LEU A 68 1.68 6.66 -6.61
CA LEU A 68 2.53 7.43 -7.52
C LEU A 68 2.01 7.39 -8.96
N VAL A 69 1.66 6.21 -9.46
CA VAL A 69 1.13 6.03 -10.81
C VAL A 69 -0.22 6.73 -10.95
N MET A 70 -1.10 6.62 -9.96
CA MET A 70 -2.35 7.39 -9.90
C MET A 70 -2.11 8.90 -9.97
N THR A 71 -1.14 9.42 -9.22
CA THR A 71 -0.79 10.85 -9.25
C THR A 71 -0.33 11.27 -10.64
N ALA A 72 0.49 10.46 -11.30
CA ALA A 72 0.92 10.70 -12.68
C ALA A 72 -0.25 10.63 -13.68
N LEU A 73 -1.20 9.70 -13.52
CA LEU A 73 -2.36 9.58 -14.39
C LEU A 73 -3.36 10.72 -14.23
N LEU A 74 -3.48 11.31 -13.04
CA LEU A 74 -4.34 12.47 -12.81
C LEU A 74 -3.92 13.67 -13.67
N PHE A 75 -2.62 13.80 -14.01
CA PHE A 75 -2.14 14.82 -14.96
C PHE A 75 -2.59 14.56 -16.40
N TRP A 76 -2.88 13.31 -16.77
CA TRP A 76 -3.20 12.95 -18.14
C TRP A 76 -4.71 12.80 -18.38
N ASN A 77 -5.37 11.97 -17.57
CA ASN A 77 -6.80 11.75 -17.67
C ASN A 77 -7.40 11.11 -16.40
N VAL A 78 -8.31 11.82 -15.76
CA VAL A 78 -8.99 11.37 -14.53
C VAL A 78 -9.77 10.06 -14.76
N LYS A 79 -10.33 9.82 -15.95
CA LYS A 79 -11.06 8.57 -16.24
C LYS A 79 -10.17 7.34 -16.19
N VAL A 80 -8.92 7.48 -16.64
CA VAL A 80 -7.94 6.39 -16.62
C VAL A 80 -7.46 6.16 -15.19
N ALA A 81 -7.26 7.22 -14.40
CA ALA A 81 -6.94 7.12 -12.97
C ALA A 81 -8.03 6.36 -12.18
N ILE A 82 -9.31 6.64 -12.47
CA ILE A 82 -10.44 5.91 -11.85
C ILE A 82 -10.39 4.43 -12.21
N ALA A 83 -10.15 4.09 -13.50
CA ALA A 83 -10.03 2.70 -13.93
C ALA A 83 -8.86 1.98 -13.24
N GLU A 84 -7.72 2.66 -13.07
CA GLU A 84 -6.55 2.13 -12.37
C GLU A 84 -6.83 1.85 -10.89
N ILE A 85 -7.52 2.76 -10.18
CA ILE A 85 -7.90 2.55 -8.78
C ILE A 85 -8.71 1.26 -8.62
N VAL A 86 -9.70 1.05 -9.49
CA VAL A 86 -10.54 -0.14 -9.47
C VAL A 86 -9.69 -1.40 -9.66
N ILE A 87 -8.78 -1.40 -10.63
CA ILE A 87 -7.85 -2.51 -10.89
C ILE A 87 -6.93 -2.74 -9.67
N CYS A 88 -6.36 -1.67 -9.10
CA CYS A 88 -5.50 -1.75 -7.93
C CYS A 88 -6.21 -2.37 -6.73
N ILE A 89 -7.45 -1.99 -6.45
CA ILE A 89 -8.24 -2.56 -5.35
C ILE A 89 -8.49 -4.05 -5.57
N LEU A 90 -8.82 -4.47 -6.79
CA LEU A 90 -9.02 -5.89 -7.12
C LEU A 90 -7.73 -6.70 -6.93
N VAL A 91 -6.60 -6.21 -7.46
CA VAL A 91 -5.29 -6.88 -7.31
C VAL A 91 -4.87 -6.96 -5.85
N LEU A 92 -5.02 -5.86 -5.10
CA LEU A 92 -4.74 -5.81 -3.66
C LEU A 92 -5.62 -6.80 -2.88
N GLY A 93 -6.92 -6.86 -3.18
CA GLY A 93 -7.83 -7.80 -2.54
C GLY A 93 -7.45 -9.26 -2.80
N ILE A 94 -7.09 -9.60 -4.04
CA ILE A 94 -6.65 -10.95 -4.41
C ILE A 94 -5.31 -11.29 -3.72
N MET A 95 -4.36 -10.36 -3.73
CA MET A 95 -3.03 -10.58 -3.16
C MET A 95 -3.08 -10.67 -1.64
N TRP A 96 -3.92 -9.86 -0.99
CA TRP A 96 -4.22 -9.94 0.44
C TRP A 96 -4.87 -11.26 0.81
N LYS A 97 -5.88 -11.70 0.04
CA LYS A 97 -6.54 -13.00 0.26
C LYS A 97 -5.55 -14.15 0.17
N ARG A 98 -4.72 -14.17 -0.87
CA ARG A 98 -3.66 -15.18 -1.04
C ARG A 98 -2.64 -15.18 0.09
N MET A 99 -2.23 -14.00 0.57
CA MET A 99 -1.33 -13.86 1.72
C MET A 99 -1.97 -14.44 2.99
N ASN A 100 -3.23 -14.10 3.26
CA ASN A 100 -3.97 -14.62 4.39
C ASN A 100 -4.23 -16.13 4.31
N GLU A 101 -4.53 -16.68 3.13
CA GLU A 101 -4.73 -18.13 2.96
C GLU A 101 -3.42 -18.92 3.12
N LYS A 102 -2.29 -18.38 2.67
CA LYS A 102 -0.99 -19.06 2.76
C LYS A 102 -0.33 -18.96 4.13
N TYR A 103 -0.42 -17.78 4.74
CA TYR A 103 0.38 -17.44 5.92
C TYR A 103 -0.46 -16.99 7.12
N GLY A 104 -1.74 -16.70 6.92
CA GLY A 104 -2.67 -16.44 8.01
C GLY A 104 -2.87 -17.71 8.83
N GLY A 105 -2.47 -17.65 10.10
CA GLY A 105 -2.75 -18.72 11.04
C GLY A 105 -4.25 -19.00 11.12
N ARG A 106 -4.62 -20.29 11.21
CA ARG A 106 -6.00 -20.72 11.52
C ARG A 106 -6.42 -20.03 12.82
N GLY A 107 -7.41 -19.14 12.72
CA GLY A 107 -8.32 -18.93 13.85
C GLY A 107 -9.13 -20.20 14.05
#